data_AF-A0A4Y9QQ31-F1
#
_entry.id   AF-A0A4Y9QQ31-F1
#
_cell.length_a   1.000
_cell.length_b   1.000
_cell.length_c   1.000
_cell.angle_alpha   90.00
_cell.angle_beta   90.00
_cell.angle_gamma   90.00
#
_symmetry.space_group_name_H-M   'P 1'
#
loop_
_entity.id
_entity.type
_entity.pdbx_description
1 polymer ?
#
loop_
_entity_poly.entity_id
_entity_poly.type
_entity_poly.pdbx_seq_one_letter_code
_entity_poly.pdbx_strand_id
1 'polypeptide(L)'
;MNNKNLVSILAAFLILSPICACSEKDGLLKTNKNLIEKENQVFIKEIEKLEGRELLNQESNPSENIVVDSLQFLKDLNEKYPYDVKLFENSAFTERLKNLLGPERFTFLIETWAVEMPIEYDNELFIAQACQKNNCDTTNFIILYDTSKMIMHVGIRENDEAKIYSEEGDAPQLLKDWANNN
;
A
#
# COMPACT_ATOMS: atom_id res chain seq x y z
N MET A 1 -15.72 -73.34 -16.23
CA MET A 1 -15.70 -72.32 -15.15
C MET A 1 -17.09 -71.70 -15.10
N ASN A 2 -17.73 -71.81 -13.95
CA ASN A 2 -19.17 -71.69 -13.78
C ASN A 2 -19.65 -70.23 -13.74
N ASN A 3 -20.81 -70.07 -14.37
CA ASN A 3 -21.68 -68.92 -14.47
C ASN A 3 -22.40 -68.66 -13.13
N LYS A 4 -22.47 -67.42 -12.63
CA LYS A 4 -23.47 -66.99 -11.62
C LYS A 4 -23.83 -65.51 -11.78
N ASN A 5 -25.03 -65.29 -12.32
CA ASN A 5 -25.88 -64.14 -12.03
C ASN A 5 -26.06 -63.97 -10.51
N LEU A 6 -26.23 -62.73 -10.02
CA LEU A 6 -27.33 -62.43 -9.09
C LEU A 6 -27.52 -60.91 -8.94
N VAL A 7 -28.70 -60.45 -9.36
CA VAL A 7 -29.32 -59.18 -8.96
C VAL A 7 -29.83 -59.35 -7.52
N SER A 8 -29.60 -58.38 -6.63
CA SER A 8 -30.41 -58.23 -5.43
C SER A 8 -30.50 -56.77 -5.00
N ILE A 9 -31.74 -56.30 -4.94
CA ILE A 9 -32.22 -55.01 -4.47
C ILE A 9 -32.46 -55.12 -2.97
N LEU A 10 -32.00 -54.17 -2.16
CA LEU A 10 -32.72 -53.75 -0.94
C LEU A 10 -32.21 -52.40 -0.43
N ALA A 11 -33.14 -51.46 -0.36
CA ALA A 11 -33.01 -50.10 0.14
C ALA A 11 -33.05 -50.06 1.67
N ALA A 12 -32.45 -49.02 2.28
CA ALA A 12 -33.13 -48.09 3.20
C ALA A 12 -32.14 -47.18 3.95
N PHE A 13 -32.28 -45.88 3.70
CA PHE A 13 -32.23 -44.76 4.64
C PHE A 13 -31.40 -44.89 5.94
N LEU A 14 -30.27 -44.16 5.99
CA LEU A 14 -29.82 -43.49 7.21
C LEU A 14 -29.39 -42.04 6.93
N ILE A 15 -30.33 -41.13 7.22
CA ILE A 15 -30.19 -39.88 7.99
C ILE A 15 -29.23 -38.77 7.48
N LEU A 16 -29.85 -37.58 7.39
CA LEU A 16 -29.27 -36.25 7.24
C LEU A 16 -27.96 -36.01 8.02
N SER A 17 -27.01 -35.35 7.39
CA SER A 17 -26.71 -33.94 7.70
C SER A 17 -25.68 -33.35 6.71
N PRO A 18 -25.90 -32.14 6.20
CA PRO A 18 -24.85 -31.34 5.61
C PRO A 18 -24.13 -30.63 6.75
N ILE A 19 -22.98 -31.14 7.20
CA ILE A 19 -22.09 -30.29 8.00
C ILE A 19 -21.26 -29.47 7.01
N CYS A 20 -21.89 -28.39 6.58
CA CYS A 20 -21.21 -27.23 6.03
C CYS A 20 -20.27 -26.71 7.14
N ALA A 21 -19.02 -27.15 7.13
CA ALA A 21 -17.98 -26.59 8.00
C ALA A 21 -17.48 -25.27 7.38
N CYS A 22 -18.37 -24.27 7.34
CA CYS A 22 -18.04 -22.87 7.14
C CYS A 22 -18.61 -22.10 8.32
N SER A 23 -17.85 -22.00 9.41
CA SER A 23 -18.20 -21.14 10.55
C SER A 23 -16.95 -20.89 11.42
N GLU A 24 -15.87 -20.38 10.84
CA GLU A 24 -14.73 -19.87 11.62
C GLU A 24 -13.95 -18.75 10.91
N LYS A 25 -14.63 -17.96 10.07
CA LYS A 25 -14.06 -16.71 9.50
C LYS A 25 -14.82 -15.46 9.93
N ASP A 26 -16.09 -15.59 10.29
CA ASP A 26 -16.95 -14.45 10.62
C ASP A 26 -16.67 -13.85 12.01
N GLY A 27 -16.20 -14.66 12.96
CA GLY A 27 -15.86 -14.20 14.32
C GLY A 27 -14.58 -13.36 14.36
N LEU A 28 -13.54 -13.78 13.63
CA LEU A 28 -12.27 -13.06 13.56
C LEU A 28 -12.42 -11.74 12.80
N LEU A 29 -13.19 -11.74 11.70
CA LEU A 29 -13.45 -10.54 10.91
C LEU A 29 -14.28 -9.49 11.69
N LYS A 30 -15.29 -9.94 12.44
CA LYS A 30 -16.09 -9.03 13.30
C LYS A 30 -15.28 -8.48 14.46
N THR A 31 -14.42 -9.31 15.07
CA THR A 31 -13.52 -8.87 16.14
C THR A 31 -12.54 -7.82 15.65
N ASN A 32 -11.89 -8.04 14.51
CA ASN A 32 -10.93 -7.07 13.94
C ASN A 32 -11.59 -5.74 13.55
N LYS A 33 -12.79 -5.76 12.96
CA LYS A 33 -13.55 -4.53 12.68
C LYS A 33 -13.89 -3.75 13.95
N ASN A 34 -14.35 -4.45 15.00
CA ASN A 34 -14.66 -3.83 16.28
C ASN A 34 -13.43 -3.26 17.00
N LEU A 35 -12.23 -3.85 16.81
CA LEU A 35 -10.99 -3.29 17.34
C LEU A 35 -10.57 -2.02 16.60
N ILE A 36 -10.60 -2.04 15.27
CA ILE A 36 -10.27 -0.87 14.43
C ILE A 36 -11.22 0.30 14.74
N GLU A 37 -12.52 0.03 14.91
CA GLU A 37 -13.50 1.07 15.29
C GLU A 37 -13.22 1.66 16.68
N LYS A 38 -12.76 0.84 17.64
CA LYS A 38 -12.39 1.30 18.98
C LYS A 38 -11.10 2.13 18.98
N GLU A 39 -10.10 1.72 18.22
CA GLU A 39 -8.83 2.46 18.07
C GLU A 39 -9.06 3.82 17.42
N ASN A 40 -9.89 3.86 16.36
CA ASN A 40 -10.27 5.11 15.71
C ASN A 40 -11.03 6.05 16.67
N GLN A 41 -11.93 5.52 17.52
CA GLN A 41 -12.62 6.36 18.52
C GLN A 41 -11.69 6.88 19.63
N VAL A 42 -10.67 6.12 20.02
CA VAL A 42 -9.69 6.56 21.01
C VAL A 42 -8.80 7.66 20.42
N PHE A 43 -8.41 7.53 19.15
CA PHE A 43 -7.62 8.54 18.45
C PHE A 43 -8.38 9.86 18.28
N ILE A 44 -9.66 9.80 17.89
CA ILE A 44 -10.53 10.98 17.78
C ILE A 44 -10.65 11.71 19.13
N LYS A 45 -10.84 10.97 20.23
CA LYS A 45 -10.93 11.58 21.58
C LYS A 45 -9.62 12.23 22.03
N GLU A 46 -8.47 11.69 21.63
CA GLU A 46 -7.18 12.30 21.98
C GLU A 46 -6.92 13.55 21.12
N ILE A 47 -7.35 13.57 19.85
CA ILE A 47 -7.34 14.78 19.00
C ILE A 47 -8.21 15.88 19.62
N GLU A 48 -9.46 15.59 19.99
CA GLU A 48 -10.37 16.56 20.63
C GLU A 48 -9.79 17.14 21.94
N LYS A 49 -9.05 16.33 22.68
CA LYS A 49 -8.41 16.71 23.95
C LYS A 49 -7.13 17.53 23.75
N LEU A 50 -6.46 17.39 22.60
CA LEU A 50 -5.31 18.20 22.20
C LEU A 50 -5.75 19.56 21.66
N GLU A 51 -6.81 19.60 20.85
CA GLU A 51 -7.43 20.85 20.36
C GLU A 51 -7.96 21.73 21.50
N GLY A 52 -8.41 21.12 22.61
CA GLY A 52 -8.82 21.86 23.82
C GLY A 52 -7.72 22.67 24.53
N ARG A 53 -6.44 22.58 24.10
CA ARG A 53 -5.32 23.34 24.68
C ARG A 53 -4.81 24.51 23.82
N GLU A 54 -5.27 24.66 22.58
CA GLU A 54 -4.84 25.73 21.65
C GLU A 54 -5.98 26.68 21.28
N LEU A 55 -6.71 27.21 22.26
CA LEU A 55 -7.70 28.27 22.04
C LEU A 55 -7.16 29.64 22.46
N LEU A 56 -6.29 30.23 21.64
CA LEU A 56 -6.32 31.67 21.34
C LEU A 56 -5.85 31.89 19.90
N ASN A 57 -6.84 32.26 19.06
CA ASN A 57 -6.76 32.75 17.68
C ASN A 57 -6.74 31.71 16.55
N GLN A 58 -7.93 31.23 16.16
CA GLN A 58 -8.56 31.68 14.91
C GLN A 58 -10.03 31.23 14.86
N GLU A 59 -10.93 32.21 14.68
CA GLU A 59 -12.35 31.98 14.41
C GLU A 59 -12.58 31.63 12.93
N SER A 60 -13.38 30.59 12.72
CA SER A 60 -14.30 30.34 11.60
C SER A 60 -13.76 29.88 10.23
N ASN A 61 -13.90 28.57 9.97
CA ASN A 61 -14.76 28.07 8.88
C ASN A 61 -15.05 26.56 9.04
N PRO A 62 -16.33 26.12 9.15
CA PRO A 62 -16.67 24.71 9.26
C PRO A 62 -16.88 24.11 7.85
N SER A 63 -15.78 23.81 7.15
CA SER A 63 -15.71 22.87 6.02
C SER A 63 -14.30 22.86 5.41
N GLU A 64 -13.28 22.61 6.23
CA GLU A 64 -12.04 22.01 5.69
C GLU A 64 -12.10 20.54 6.08
N ASN A 65 -12.26 19.68 5.07
CA ASN A 65 -11.99 18.27 5.22
C ASN A 65 -10.50 18.21 5.61
N ILE A 66 -10.19 17.98 6.89
CA ILE A 66 -8.79 17.87 7.32
C ILE A 66 -8.25 16.62 6.63
N VAL A 67 -7.59 16.82 5.50
CA VAL A 67 -6.86 15.76 4.80
C VAL A 67 -5.62 15.53 5.65
N VAL A 68 -5.75 14.64 6.64
CA VAL A 68 -4.61 14.14 7.39
C VAL A 68 -3.81 13.28 6.42
N ASP A 69 -2.70 13.83 5.94
CA ASP A 69 -1.79 13.09 5.08
C ASP A 69 -1.10 11.98 5.86
N SER A 70 -1.45 10.74 5.53
CA SER A 70 -0.92 9.53 6.15
C SER A 70 0.56 9.27 5.84
N LEU A 71 1.18 10.05 4.95
CA LEU A 71 2.58 9.89 4.52
C LEU A 71 3.55 10.92 5.11
N GLN A 72 3.12 11.74 6.07
CA GLN A 72 3.99 12.73 6.72
C GLN A 72 5.23 12.16 7.41
N PHE A 73 5.24 10.86 7.74
CA PHE A 73 6.39 10.18 8.33
C PHE A 73 7.58 10.05 7.38
N LEU A 74 7.38 10.23 6.07
CA LEU A 74 8.42 10.06 5.06
C LEU A 74 9.58 11.05 5.21
N LYS A 75 9.34 12.25 5.74
CA LYS A 75 10.37 13.26 6.00
C LYS A 75 11.44 12.81 7.00
N ASP A 76 11.08 11.90 7.89
CA ASP A 76 11.96 11.39 8.95
C ASP A 76 12.81 10.20 8.47
N LEU A 77 12.75 9.86 7.19
CA LEU A 77 13.45 8.71 6.59
C LEU A 77 14.72 9.07 5.83
N ASN A 78 15.09 10.36 5.78
CA ASN A 78 16.31 10.82 5.11
C ASN A 78 17.55 10.00 5.52
N GLU A 79 18.38 9.65 4.54
CA GLU A 79 19.61 8.85 4.65
C GLU A 79 19.43 7.38 5.07
N LYS A 80 18.19 6.90 5.27
CA LYS A 80 17.91 5.50 5.61
C LYS A 80 17.66 4.67 4.35
N TYR A 81 17.85 3.35 4.42
CA TYR A 81 17.50 2.46 3.31
C TYR A 81 16.03 2.01 3.38
N PRO A 82 15.34 1.86 2.23
CA PRO A 82 13.96 1.37 2.18
C PRO A 82 13.75 0.04 2.92
N TYR A 83 14.69 -0.90 2.81
CA TYR A 83 14.67 -2.16 3.54
C TYR A 83 14.72 -1.95 5.07
N ASP A 84 15.64 -1.11 5.55
CA ASP A 84 15.86 -0.89 6.98
C ASP A 84 14.64 -0.26 7.67
N VAL A 85 13.93 0.60 6.95
CA VAL A 85 12.71 1.27 7.44
C VAL A 85 11.44 0.52 7.09
N LYS A 86 11.56 -0.66 6.45
CA LYS A 86 10.42 -1.49 6.02
C LYS A 86 9.41 -0.68 5.20
N LEU A 87 9.90 0.14 4.28
CA LEU A 87 9.09 1.12 3.54
C LEU A 87 7.85 0.48 2.90
N PHE A 88 8.02 -0.66 2.22
CA PHE A 88 6.92 -1.38 1.56
C PHE A 88 6.04 -2.22 2.49
N GLU A 89 6.40 -2.34 3.78
CA GLU A 89 5.50 -2.93 4.80
C GLU A 89 4.54 -1.87 5.39
N ASN A 90 4.79 -0.58 5.16
CA ASN A 90 3.88 0.49 5.58
C ASN A 90 2.61 0.46 4.71
N SER A 91 1.46 0.21 5.33
CA SER A 91 0.18 0.06 4.61
C SER A 91 -0.23 1.32 3.87
N ALA A 92 -0.10 2.51 4.46
CA ALA A 92 -0.48 3.76 3.83
C ALA A 92 0.34 4.03 2.56
N PHE A 93 1.66 3.82 2.62
CA PHE A 93 2.55 3.99 1.48
C PHE A 93 2.25 2.96 0.39
N THR A 94 2.15 1.68 0.76
CA THR A 94 1.94 0.58 -0.18
C THR A 94 0.57 0.61 -0.85
N GLU A 95 -0.50 0.94 -0.13
CA GLU A 95 -1.83 1.10 -0.72
C GLU A 95 -1.87 2.25 -1.71
N ARG A 96 -1.22 3.38 -1.39
CA ARG A 96 -1.14 4.53 -2.28
C ARG A 96 -0.38 4.20 -3.56
N LEU A 97 0.77 3.54 -3.42
CA LEU A 97 1.58 3.09 -4.56
C LEU A 97 0.81 2.12 -5.46
N LYS A 98 0.06 1.18 -4.85
CA LYS A 98 -0.77 0.22 -5.58
C LYS A 98 -1.94 0.88 -6.31
N ASN A 99 -2.58 1.88 -5.70
CA ASN A 99 -3.66 2.63 -6.34
C ASN A 99 -3.16 3.41 -7.55
N LEU A 100 -1.97 4.03 -7.45
CA LEU A 100 -1.34 4.76 -8.54
C LEU A 100 -0.94 3.86 -9.72
N LEU A 101 -0.27 2.74 -9.42
CA LEU A 101 0.31 1.87 -10.45
C LEU A 101 -0.67 0.85 -11.03
N GLY A 102 -1.70 0.50 -10.27
CA GLY A 102 -2.50 -0.70 -10.52
C GLY A 102 -1.75 -1.98 -10.12
N PRO A 103 -2.46 -3.13 -10.08
CA PRO A 103 -1.93 -4.37 -9.50
C PRO A 103 -0.72 -4.94 -10.26
N GLU A 104 -0.72 -4.90 -11.59
CA GLU A 104 0.36 -5.48 -12.41
C GLU A 104 1.68 -4.72 -12.25
N ARG A 105 1.64 -3.39 -12.42
CA ARG A 105 2.86 -2.56 -12.32
C ARG A 105 3.37 -2.45 -10.90
N PHE A 106 2.48 -2.47 -9.91
CA PHE A 106 2.88 -2.57 -8.50
C PHE A 106 3.63 -3.89 -8.23
N THR A 107 3.10 -5.03 -8.65
CA THR A 107 3.77 -6.33 -8.49
C THR A 107 5.15 -6.33 -9.17
N PHE A 108 5.22 -5.84 -10.42
CA PHE A 108 6.49 -5.71 -11.12
C PHE A 108 7.52 -4.88 -10.35
N LEU A 109 7.12 -3.72 -9.80
CA LEU A 109 7.98 -2.88 -8.99
C LEU A 109 8.51 -3.65 -7.78
N ILE A 110 7.62 -4.26 -6.98
CA ILE A 110 8.01 -4.96 -5.74
C ILE A 110 8.93 -6.15 -6.01
N GLU A 111 8.64 -6.95 -7.03
CA GLU A 111 9.45 -8.13 -7.36
C GLU A 111 10.83 -7.80 -7.94
N THR A 112 10.96 -6.60 -8.51
CA THR A 112 12.19 -6.17 -9.21
C THR A 112 13.05 -5.21 -8.37
N TRP A 113 12.46 -4.56 -7.36
CA TRP A 113 13.15 -3.67 -6.42
C TRP A 113 14.19 -4.44 -5.58
N ALA A 114 15.48 -4.29 -5.90
CA ALA A 114 16.52 -5.12 -5.30
C ALA A 114 17.77 -4.36 -4.81
N VAL A 115 18.39 -3.54 -5.65
CA VAL A 115 19.58 -2.75 -5.28
C VAL A 115 19.11 -1.36 -4.89
N GLU A 116 19.01 -1.12 -3.59
CA GLU A 116 18.45 0.12 -3.03
C GLU A 116 19.49 1.21 -2.87
N MET A 117 19.06 2.47 -3.05
CA MET A 117 19.81 3.66 -2.66
C MET A 117 19.26 4.22 -1.35
N PRO A 118 20.07 4.97 -0.58
CA PRO A 118 19.55 5.73 0.56
C PRO A 118 18.37 6.60 0.13
N ILE A 119 17.34 6.66 0.97
CA ILE A 119 16.23 7.59 0.83
C ILE A 119 16.77 9.01 0.98
N GLU A 120 16.31 9.90 0.11
CA GLU A 120 16.57 11.33 0.21
C GLU A 120 15.27 12.05 0.61
N TYR A 121 15.40 13.05 1.47
CA TYR A 121 14.36 14.04 1.71
C TYR A 121 14.96 15.43 1.64
N ASP A 122 14.64 16.15 0.57
CA ASP A 122 15.11 17.51 0.34
C ASP A 122 14.01 18.33 -0.34
N ASN A 123 13.92 19.62 -0.02
CA ASN A 123 12.94 20.55 -0.60
C ASN A 123 11.50 19.98 -0.64
N GLU A 124 11.05 19.41 0.48
CA GLU A 124 9.71 18.81 0.66
C GLU A 124 9.44 17.59 -0.23
N LEU A 125 10.47 17.03 -0.85
CA LEU A 125 10.40 15.90 -1.76
C LEU A 125 11.08 14.69 -1.12
N PHE A 126 10.28 13.67 -0.80
CA PHE A 126 10.80 12.34 -0.50
C PHE A 126 11.17 11.65 -1.81
N ILE A 127 12.33 10.97 -1.83
CA ILE A 127 12.83 10.22 -2.97
C ILE A 127 13.32 8.86 -2.49
N ALA A 128 12.78 7.79 -3.07
CA ALA A 128 13.30 6.44 -2.91
C ALA A 128 13.63 5.86 -4.28
N GLN A 129 14.81 5.24 -4.40
CA GLN A 129 15.27 4.65 -5.65
C GLN A 129 15.82 3.26 -5.44
N ALA A 130 15.65 2.42 -6.45
CA ALA A 130 16.32 1.14 -6.55
C ALA A 130 16.43 0.70 -8.00
N CYS A 131 17.15 -0.40 -8.21
CA CYS A 131 17.24 -1.04 -9.50
C CYS A 131 17.19 -2.56 -9.42
N GLN A 132 16.97 -3.18 -10.58
CA GLN A 132 17.02 -4.62 -10.72
C GLN A 132 18.44 -5.12 -10.46
N LYS A 133 18.56 -6.19 -9.66
CA LYS A 133 19.86 -6.83 -9.40
C LYS A 133 20.54 -7.25 -10.71
N ASN A 134 21.80 -6.83 -10.87
CA ASN A 134 22.62 -7.08 -12.06
C ASN A 134 22.08 -6.48 -13.37
N ASN A 135 21.07 -5.60 -13.32
CA ASN A 135 20.50 -4.96 -14.51
C ASN A 135 20.10 -3.49 -14.23
N CYS A 136 20.96 -2.79 -13.49
CA CYS A 136 20.64 -1.45 -13.00
C CYS A 136 20.60 -0.39 -14.09
N ASP A 137 21.38 -0.58 -15.14
CA ASP A 137 21.47 0.36 -16.27
C ASP A 137 20.13 0.43 -17.01
N THR A 138 19.47 -0.71 -17.24
CA THR A 138 18.28 -0.78 -18.09
C THR A 138 16.96 -0.93 -17.34
N THR A 139 16.98 -1.38 -16.07
CA THR A 139 15.76 -1.53 -15.25
C THR A 139 15.96 -0.92 -13.87
N ASN A 140 15.35 0.24 -13.66
CA ASN A 140 15.43 1.00 -12.42
C ASN A 140 14.15 1.79 -12.12
N PHE A 141 14.04 2.22 -10.86
CA PHE A 141 12.82 2.77 -10.28
C PHE A 141 13.14 4.02 -9.49
N ILE A 142 12.20 4.95 -9.49
CA ILE A 142 12.22 6.12 -8.61
C ILE A 142 10.80 6.39 -8.12
N ILE A 143 10.63 6.55 -6.81
CA ILE A 143 9.37 6.92 -6.17
C ILE A 143 9.59 8.28 -5.54
N LEU A 144 8.72 9.23 -5.86
CA LEU A 144 8.74 10.58 -5.32
C LEU A 144 7.44 10.83 -4.58
N TYR A 145 7.55 11.53 -3.45
CA TYR A 145 6.38 12.06 -2.77
C TYR A 145 6.62 13.52 -2.41
N ASP A 146 5.87 14.41 -3.06
CA ASP A 146 5.86 15.84 -2.76
C ASP A 146 4.98 16.06 -1.52
N THR A 147 5.62 16.26 -0.36
CA THR A 147 4.92 16.44 0.93
C THR A 147 4.16 17.76 1.03
N SER A 148 4.50 18.75 0.19
CA SER A 148 3.82 20.06 0.15
C SER A 148 2.49 19.99 -0.59
N LYS A 149 2.45 19.19 -1.67
CA LYS A 149 1.26 18.97 -2.49
C LYS A 149 0.50 17.71 -2.11
N MET A 150 1.13 16.86 -1.31
CA MET A 150 0.67 15.53 -0.98
C MET A 150 0.46 14.67 -2.23
N ILE A 151 1.37 14.73 -3.22
CA ILE A 151 1.24 14.01 -4.50
C ILE A 151 2.36 12.98 -4.64
N MET A 152 2.00 11.75 -5.01
CA MET A 152 2.94 10.69 -5.36
C MET A 152 3.20 10.61 -6.86
N HIS A 153 4.47 10.44 -7.20
CA HIS A 153 4.92 10.15 -8.56
C HIS A 153 5.84 8.92 -8.56
N VAL A 154 5.79 8.13 -9.63
CA VAL A 154 6.64 6.94 -9.79
C VAL A 154 7.19 6.90 -11.20
N GLY A 155 8.51 6.76 -11.30
CA GLY A 155 9.20 6.39 -12.54
C GLY A 155 9.52 4.91 -12.53
N ILE A 156 9.15 4.22 -13.62
CA ILE A 156 9.56 2.84 -13.88
C ILE A 156 10.27 2.79 -15.23
N ARG A 157 11.55 2.40 -15.21
CA ARG A 157 12.32 2.09 -16.41
C ARG A 157 12.42 0.57 -16.51
N GLU A 158 12.03 0.04 -17.66
CA GLU A 158 12.05 -1.39 -17.94
C GLU A 158 12.66 -1.60 -19.32
N ASN A 159 13.85 -2.21 -19.35
CA ASN A 159 14.62 -2.40 -20.58
C ASN A 159 14.77 -1.09 -21.37
N ASP A 160 15.27 -0.05 -20.70
CA ASP A 160 15.48 1.32 -21.23
C ASP A 160 14.22 2.13 -21.52
N GLU A 161 13.03 1.54 -21.46
CA GLU A 161 11.77 2.27 -21.63
C GLU A 161 11.31 2.87 -20.29
N ALA A 162 11.43 4.20 -20.16
CA ALA A 162 10.94 4.93 -18.99
C ALA A 162 9.46 5.30 -19.13
N LYS A 163 8.67 5.04 -18.08
CA LYS A 163 7.28 5.49 -17.92
C LYS A 163 7.11 6.18 -16.58
N ILE A 164 6.35 7.28 -16.59
CA ILE A 164 6.01 8.07 -15.40
C ILE A 164 4.53 7.83 -15.07
N TYR A 165 4.26 7.59 -13.80
CA TYR A 165 2.94 7.51 -13.19
C TYR A 165 2.80 8.64 -12.19
N SER A 166 1.67 9.33 -12.19
CA SER A 166 1.40 10.48 -11.35
C SER A 166 -0.03 10.40 -10.83
N GLU A 167 -0.25 10.67 -9.54
CA GLU A 167 -1.62 10.75 -9.01
C GLU A 167 -2.36 11.91 -9.67
N GLU A 168 -1.78 13.11 -9.61
CA GLU A 168 -2.26 14.32 -10.27
C GLU A 168 -1.07 15.24 -10.60
N GLY A 169 -1.32 16.27 -11.42
CA GLY A 169 -0.33 17.30 -11.73
C GLY A 169 0.84 16.86 -12.61
N ASP A 170 1.73 17.83 -12.87
CA ASP A 170 2.95 17.60 -13.62
C ASP A 170 4.02 16.94 -12.75
N ALA A 171 4.71 15.96 -13.33
CA ALA A 171 5.87 15.34 -12.68
C ALA A 171 6.97 16.39 -12.37
N PRO A 172 7.63 16.31 -11.20
CA PRO A 172 8.78 17.13 -10.87
C PRO A 172 9.87 17.02 -11.94
N GLN A 173 10.64 18.09 -12.13
CA GLN A 173 11.71 18.12 -13.15
C GLN A 173 12.72 16.99 -12.93
N LEU A 174 13.04 16.68 -11.67
CA LEU A 174 13.90 15.55 -11.30
C LEU A 174 13.43 14.21 -11.91
N LEU A 175 12.11 13.96 -11.89
CA LEU A 175 11.55 12.74 -12.46
C LEU A 175 11.58 12.75 -14.00
N LYS A 176 11.37 13.92 -14.62
CA LYS A 176 11.49 14.10 -16.07
C LYS A 176 12.92 13.89 -16.54
N ASP A 177 13.90 14.44 -15.81
CA ASP A 177 15.32 14.27 -16.09
C ASP A 177 15.73 12.81 -15.92
N TRP A 178 15.31 12.17 -14.83
CA TRP A 178 15.52 10.74 -14.63
C TRP A 178 14.99 9.92 -15.81
N ALA A 179 13.80 10.22 -16.34
CA ALA A 179 13.21 9.47 -17.45
C ALA A 179 13.95 9.67 -18.78
N ASN A 180 14.59 10.82 -18.97
CA ASN A 180 15.32 11.16 -20.21
C ASN A 180 16.80 10.75 -20.19
N ASN A 181 17.36 10.48 -19.00
CA ASN A 181 18.74 10.04 -18.86
C ASN A 181 18.85 8.54 -19.15
N ASN A 182 19.45 8.18 -20.29
CA ASN A 182 19.85 6.82 -20.64
C ASN A 182 21.30 6.58 -20.23
#